data_AF-A0A6S5S1E9-F1
#
_entry.id   AF-A0A6S5S1E9-F1
#
_cell.length_a   1.000
_cell.length_b   1.000
_cell.length_c   1.000
_cell.angle_alpha   90.00
_cell.angle_beta   90.00
_cell.angle_gamma   90.00
#
_symmetry.space_group_name_H-M   'P 1'
#
loop_
_entity.id
_entity.type
_entity.pdbx_description
1 polymer ?
#
loop_
_entity_poly.entity_id
_entity_poly.type
_entity_poly.pdbx_seq_one_letter_code
_entity_poly.pdbx_strand_id
1 'polypeptide(L)' 'MAQVLAAVPVAGLDAVLVAVELVLESGSLSAEHILNVVARLAATEPPPSVETHLSLKEAPVANTARYDRLRGQTEEIGHA' A
#
# COMPACT_ATOMS: atom_id res chain seq x y z
N MET A 1 8.96 11.47 -9.92
CA MET A 1 9.06 11.03 -11.33
C MET A 1 10.30 10.19 -11.61
N ALA A 2 11.52 10.65 -11.30
CA ALA A 2 12.75 9.87 -11.54
C ALA A 2 12.74 8.46 -10.94
N GLN A 3 12.15 8.28 -9.76
CA GLN A 3 12.04 6.97 -9.10
C GLN A 3 11.16 5.98 -9.87
N VAL A 4 10.09 6.44 -10.52
CA VAL A 4 9.20 5.58 -11.33
C VAL A 4 9.94 5.08 -12.57
N LEU A 5 10.67 5.96 -13.25
CA LEU A 5 11.50 5.58 -14.40
C LEU A 5 12.66 4.66 -13.99
N ALA A 6 13.22 4.85 -12.80
CA ALA A 6 14.26 3.98 -12.26
C ALA A 6 13.77 2.56 -11.92
N ALA A 7 12.46 2.31 -11.84
CA ALA A 7 11.91 0.97 -11.63
C ALA A 7 11.90 0.12 -12.92
N VAL A 8 11.96 0.74 -14.10
CA VAL A 8 11.86 0.05 -15.41
C VAL A 8 12.90 -1.06 -15.60
N PRO A 9 14.19 -0.89 -15.26
CA PRO A 9 15.19 -1.97 -15.43
C PRO A 9 14.93 -3.20 -14.55
N VAL A 10 14.17 -3.06 -13.46
CA VAL A 10 13.91 -4.13 -12.49
C VAL A 10 12.56 -4.79 -12.75
N ALA A 11 11.52 -3.98 -12.95
CA ALA A 11 10.15 -4.45 -13.11
C ALA A 11 9.73 -4.68 -14.58
N GLY A 12 10.49 -4.15 -15.53
CA GLY A 12 10.11 -4.10 -16.94
C GLY A 12 9.23 -2.89 -17.27
N LEU A 13 9.28 -2.46 -18.54
CA LEU A 13 8.52 -1.29 -18.99
C LEU A 13 7.01 -1.52 -18.93
N ASP A 14 6.55 -2.70 -19.37
CA ASP A 14 5.12 -3.01 -19.42
C ASP A 14 4.47 -2.96 -18.04
N ALA A 15 5.14 -3.50 -17.02
CA ALA A 15 4.65 -3.45 -15.64
C ALA A 15 4.52 -2.01 -15.12
N VAL A 16 5.44 -1.13 -15.49
CA VAL A 16 5.39 0.30 -15.11
C VAL A 16 4.26 1.02 -15.83
N LEU A 17 4.02 0.72 -17.10
CA LEU A 17 2.91 1.32 -17.85
C LEU A 17 1.55 0.87 -17.29
N VAL A 18 1.37 -0.43 -17.04
CA VAL A 18 0.15 -0.96 -16.40
C VAL A 18 -0.06 -0.34 -15.03
N ALA A 19 0.99 -0.19 -14.23
CA ALA A 19 0.88 0.46 -12.93
C ALA A 19 0.45 1.93 -13.03
N VAL A 20 0.98 2.68 -14.00
CA VAL A 20 0.58 4.07 -14.23
C VAL A 20 -0.88 4.17 -14.65
N GLU A 21 -1.35 3.30 -15.55
CA GLU A 21 -2.75 3.25 -15.98
C GLU A 21 -3.70 2.99 -14.80
N LEU A 22 -3.42 1.97 -14.00
CA LEU A 22 -4.22 1.64 -12.80
C LEU A 22 -4.30 2.80 -11.80
N VAL A 23 -3.20 3.54 -11.63
CA VAL A 23 -3.16 4.71 -10.74
C VAL A 23 -3.92 5.90 -11.31
N LEU A 24 -3.90 6.09 -12.64
CA LEU A 24 -4.67 7.15 -13.28
C LEU A 24 -6.17 6.89 -13.15
N GLU A 25 -6.60 5.63 -13.29
CA GLU A 25 -7.99 5.21 -13.10
C GLU A 25 -8.47 5.42 -11.65
N SER A 26 -7.58 5.28 -10.66
CA SER A 26 -7.93 5.49 -9.24
C SER A 26 -8.09 6.96 -8.85
N GLY A 27 -7.64 7.89 -9.70
CA GLY A 27 -7.72 9.34 -9.48
C GLY A 27 -6.74 9.89 -8.43
N SER A 28 -5.92 9.04 -7.80
CA SER A 28 -4.93 9.44 -6.79
C SER A 28 -3.50 9.29 -7.33
N LEU A 29 -3.10 10.22 -8.19
CA LEU A 29 -1.79 10.20 -8.84
C LEU A 29 -0.66 10.58 -7.86
N SER A 30 0.15 9.60 -7.47
CA SER A 30 1.37 9.79 -6.68
C SER A 30 2.45 8.80 -7.14
N ALA A 31 3.72 9.23 -7.08
CA ALA A 31 4.84 8.37 -7.43
C ALA A 31 4.95 7.17 -6.48
N GLU A 32 4.68 7.37 -5.21
CA GLU A 32 4.64 6.33 -4.17
C GLU A 32 3.53 5.32 -4.47
N HIS A 33 2.36 5.80 -4.90
CA HIS A 33 1.26 4.92 -5.28
C HIS A 33 1.61 4.08 -6.51
N ILE A 34 2.23 4.68 -7.54
CA ILE A 34 2.69 3.95 -8.73
C ILE A 34 3.72 2.88 -8.35
N LEU A 35 4.73 3.24 -7.55
CA LEU A 35 5.76 2.29 -7.11
C LEU A 35 5.17 1.13 -6.28
N ASN A 36 4.14 1.40 -5.47
CA ASN A 36 3.42 0.35 -4.75
C ASN A 36 2.70 -0.60 -5.71
N VAL A 37 2.01 -0.07 -6.73
CA VAL A 37 1.34 -0.90 -7.74
C VAL A 37 2.36 -1.72 -8.53
N VAL A 38 3.48 -1.14 -8.94
CA VAL A 38 4.59 -1.89 -9.60
C VAL A 38 5.07 -3.05 -8.72
N ALA A 39 5.31 -2.79 -7.44
CA ALA A 39 5.73 -3.83 -6.49
C ALA A 39 4.68 -4.95 -6.35
N ARG A 40 3.38 -4.60 -6.38
CA ARG A 40 2.29 -5.58 -6.31
C ARG A 40 2.14 -6.41 -7.58
N LEU A 41 2.38 -5.83 -8.76
CA LEU A 41 2.36 -6.56 -10.03
C LEU A 41 3.51 -7.57 -10.11
N ALA A 42 4.66 -7.26 -9.51
CA ALA A 42 5.81 -8.14 -9.46
C ALA A 42 5.82 -9.10 -8.25
N ALA A 43 4.80 -9.05 -7.39
CA ALA A 43 4.77 -9.84 -6.16
C ALA A 43 4.70 -11.34 -6.48
N THR A 44 5.58 -12.12 -5.87
CA THR A 44 5.53 -13.58 -5.93
C THR A 44 4.40 -14.11 -5.05
N GLU A 45 4.05 -15.38 -5.25
CA GLU A 45 3.08 -16.07 -4.42
C GLU A 45 3.45 -15.92 -2.93
N PRO A 46 2.51 -15.50 -2.08
CA PRO A 46 2.74 -15.41 -0.64
C PRO A 46 3.15 -16.78 -0.08
N PRO A 47 3.98 -16.82 0.97
CA PRO A 47 4.33 -18.07 1.62
C PRO A 47 3.07 -18.77 2.14
N PRO A 48 3.09 -20.13 2.23
CA PRO A 48 1.97 -20.88 2.74
C PRO A 48 1.65 -20.45 4.18
N SER A 49 0.36 -20.39 4.49
CA SER A 49 -0.10 -20.13 5.85
C SER A 49 0.36 -21.23 6.79
N VAL A 50 0.74 -20.84 8.01
CA VAL A 50 1.02 -21.80 9.09
C VAL A 50 -0.32 -22.31 9.61
N GLU A 51 -0.48 -23.64 9.63
CA GLU A 51 -1.65 -24.27 10.23
C GLU A 51 -1.67 -24.01 11.74
N THR A 52 -2.79 -23.46 12.23
CA THR A 52 -2.99 -23.22 13.67
C THR A 52 -4.37 -23.69 14.10
N HIS A 53 -4.50 -24.10 15.36
CA HIS A 53 -5.80 -24.44 15.95
C HIS A 53 -6.63 -23.21 16.35
N LEU A 54 -6.11 -22.00 16.13
CA LEU A 54 -6.77 -20.76 16.51
C LEU A 54 -7.61 -20.25 15.34
N SER A 55 -8.92 -20.09 15.58
CA SER A 55 -9.81 -19.40 14.67
C SER A 55 -10.20 -18.04 15.25
N LEU A 56 -10.28 -17.03 14.38
CA LEU A 56 -10.81 -15.73 14.76
C LEU A 56 -12.30 -15.88 15.01
N LYS A 57 -12.75 -15.49 16.21
CA LYS A 57 -14.18 -15.41 16.53
C LYS A 57 -14.87 -14.23 15.82
N GLU A 58 -14.10 -13.17 15.55
CA GLU A 58 -14.56 -11.95 14.91
C GLU A 58 -13.55 -11.54 13.83
N ALA A 59 -14.06 -11.10 12.68
CA ALA A 59 -13.21 -10.64 11.60
C ALA A 59 -12.56 -9.28 11.94
N PRO A 60 -11.30 -9.06 11.54
CA PRO A 60 -10.65 -7.78 11.76
C PRO A 60 -11.37 -6.68 10.97
N VAL A 61 -11.74 -5.60 11.65
CA VAL A 61 -12.32 -4.41 11.02
C VAL A 61 -11.25 -3.33 10.89
N ALA A 62 -11.04 -2.85 9.66
CA ALA A 62 -10.15 -1.73 9.36
C ALA A 62 -10.77 -0.39 9.81
N ASN A 63 -10.92 -0.20 11.13
CA ASN A 63 -11.55 0.97 11.73
C ASN A 63 -10.52 2.05 12.07
N THR A 64 -10.13 2.85 11.07
CA THR A 64 -9.18 3.97 11.25
C THR A 64 -9.73 5.05 12.19
N ALA A 65 -11.04 5.22 12.28
CA ALA A 65 -11.68 6.20 13.17
C ALA A 65 -11.38 5.98 14.66
N ARG A 66 -10.95 4.77 15.06
CA ARG A 66 -10.43 4.54 16.42
C ARG A 66 -9.19 5.40 16.72
N TYR A 67 -8.30 5.58 15.75
CA TYR A 67 -7.12 6.41 15.90
C TYR A 67 -7.47 7.90 15.87
N ASP A 68 -8.39 8.29 14.99
CA ASP A 68 -8.82 9.69 14.87
C ASP A 68 -9.40 10.20 16.20
N ARG A 69 -10.16 9.35 16.90
CA ARG A 69 -10.68 9.66 18.24
C ARG A 69 -9.60 9.89 19.29
N LEU A 70 -8.48 9.17 19.22
CA LEU A 70 -7.35 9.35 20.13
C LEU A 70 -6.57 10.63 19.78
N ARG A 71 -6.41 10.94 18.48
CA ARG A 71 -5.79 12.19 18.03
C ARG A 71 -6.58 13.43 18.46
N GLY A 72 -7.90 13.38 18.44
CA GLY A 72 -8.74 14.49 18.89
C GLY A 72 -8.70 14.77 20.41
N GLN A 73 -8.11 13.89 21.21
CA GLN A 73 -8.02 14.02 22.68
C GLN A 73 -6.66 14.52 23.18
N THR A 74 -5.65 14.59 22.31
CA THR A 74 -4.30 15.04 22.66
C THR A 74 -3.93 16.15 21.69
N GLU A 75 -3.72 17.37 22.19
CA GLU A 75 -3.16 18.44 21.36
C GLU A 75 -1.80 17.96 20.81
N GLU A 76 -1.64 18.07 19.49
CA GLU A 76 -0.40 17.69 18.82
C GLU A 76 0.73 18.61 19.33
N ILE A 77 1.65 18.05 20.10
CA ILE A 77 2.77 18.81 20.66
C ILE A 77 3.73 19.07 19.49
N GLY A 78 3.78 20.31 19.02
CA GLY A 78 4.64 20.70 17.91
C GLY A 78 6.12 20.40 18.22
N HIS A 79 6.67 19.37 17.59
CA HIS A 79 8.09 19.08 17.62
C HIS A 79 8.77 19.89 16.53
N ALA A 80 9.31 21.06 16.91
CA ALA A 80 10.18 21.89 16.09
C ALA A 80 11.64 21.44 16.21
#